data_AF-A0A6B9T724-F1
#
_entry.id   AF-A0A6B9T724-F1
#
_cell.length_a   1.000
_cell.length_b   1.000
_cell.length_c   1.000
_cell.angle_alpha   90.00
_cell.angle_beta   90.00
_cell.angle_gamma   90.00
#
_symmetry.space_group_name_H-M   'P 1'
#
loop_
_entity.id
_entity.type
_entity.pdbx_description
1 polymer ?
#
loop_
_entity_poly.entity_id
_entity_poly.type
_entity_poly.pdbx_seq_one_letter_code
_entity_poly.pdbx_strand_id
1 'polypeptide(L)'
;MQTTETGEPPGDRQHGRTHALLKQLQGSGARISIATKSDLVLRDLDLIASFPDARVSWSINTLDEGFREDMDRAVPVERSLEAMRRFHDAGIRTTCFISPNFPGITDPREIVLRAKDICNMIWLENLNLRGSFKSDILGYIAEKRPDLVPLYDRIYNRRDLSYWEDLDEEMRRFSEDQGLEYVTNDDSMSRPFDAPPIVVNYFYHERIRKSSRS
;
A
#
# COMPACT_ATOMS: atom_id res chain seq x y z
N MET A 1 -13.82 -4.11 12.35
CA MET A 1 -13.50 -5.37 11.66
C MET A 1 -12.32 -5.08 10.74
N GLN A 2 -11.15 -5.65 11.00
CA GLN A 2 -10.03 -5.56 10.05
C GLN A 2 -10.27 -6.61 8.96
N THR A 3 -10.78 -6.19 7.81
CA THR A 3 -10.72 -7.01 6.61
C THR A 3 -9.35 -6.82 6.00
N THR A 4 -8.37 -7.61 6.45
CA THR A 4 -7.10 -7.78 5.73
C THR A 4 -7.35 -8.74 4.58
N GLU A 5 -8.02 -8.28 3.53
CA GLU A 5 -8.02 -8.95 2.23
C GLU A 5 -7.11 -8.14 1.31
N THR A 6 -5.91 -8.67 1.08
CA THR A 6 -5.02 -8.21 0.01
C THR A 6 -5.72 -8.45 -1.32
N GLY A 7 -6.20 -7.39 -1.95
CA GLY A 7 -6.83 -7.42 -3.27
C GLY A 7 -8.35 -7.49 -3.18
N GLU A 8 -9.02 -6.58 -3.90
CA GLU A 8 -10.47 -6.62 -4.10
C GLU A 8 -10.85 -7.98 -4.74
N PRO A 9 -11.72 -8.80 -4.13
CA PRO A 9 -12.02 -10.13 -4.65
C PRO A 9 -12.59 -10.03 -6.07
N PRO A 10 -12.14 -10.89 -7.02
CA PRO A 10 -12.67 -10.90 -8.37
C PRO A 10 -14.21 -10.98 -8.35
N GLY A 11 -14.86 -9.91 -8.80
CA GLY A 11 -16.31 -9.85 -8.94
C GLY A 11 -17.05 -8.87 -8.04
N ASP A 12 -16.42 -8.05 -7.19
CA ASP A 12 -17.19 -7.05 -6.42
C ASP A 12 -17.89 -5.98 -7.30
N ARG A 13 -17.33 -5.74 -8.49
CA ARG A 13 -17.98 -4.95 -9.55
C ARG A 13 -19.31 -5.54 -10.01
N GLN A 14 -19.43 -6.87 -10.02
CA GLN A 14 -20.61 -7.60 -10.49
C GLN A 14 -21.59 -7.93 -9.35
N HIS A 15 -21.07 -8.22 -8.15
CA HIS A 15 -21.85 -8.77 -7.06
C HIS A 15 -22.20 -7.75 -5.96
N GLY A 16 -21.52 -6.59 -5.92
CA GLY A 16 -21.80 -5.53 -4.94
C GLY A 16 -21.72 -6.00 -3.49
N ARG A 17 -20.84 -6.96 -3.19
CA ARG A 17 -20.73 -7.62 -1.88
C ARG A 17 -20.24 -6.65 -0.83
N THR A 18 -19.22 -5.85 -1.15
CA THR A 18 -18.71 -4.82 -0.23
C THR A 18 -19.80 -3.80 0.09
N HIS A 19 -20.52 -3.32 -0.92
CA HIS A 19 -21.65 -2.40 -0.75
C HIS A 19 -22.75 -3.00 0.15
N ALA A 20 -23.15 -4.25 -0.12
CA ALA A 20 -24.18 -4.93 0.68
C ALA A 20 -23.75 -5.09 2.15
N LEU A 21 -22.49 -5.44 2.39
CA LEU A 21 -21.92 -5.53 3.74
C LEU A 21 -21.90 -4.15 4.43
N LEU A 22 -21.44 -3.11 3.75
CA LEU A 22 -21.43 -1.75 4.29
C LEU A 22 -22.85 -1.30 4.66
N LYS A 23 -23.87 -1.59 3.82
CA LYS A 23 -25.27 -1.29 4.16
C LYS A 23 -25.75 -2.00 5.43
N GLN A 24 -25.37 -3.26 5.61
CA GLN A 24 -25.74 -4.02 6.81
C GLN A 24 -25.07 -3.49 8.08
N LEU A 25 -23.84 -2.96 7.96
CA LEU A 25 -23.09 -2.40 9.08
C LEU A 25 -23.45 -0.94 9.37
N GLN A 26 -24.18 -0.26 8.49
CA GLN A 26 -24.52 1.15 8.64
C GLN A 26 -25.28 1.39 9.96
N GLY A 27 -24.86 2.39 10.73
CA GLY A 27 -25.47 2.72 12.02
C GLY A 27 -25.08 1.80 13.19
N SER A 28 -24.28 0.76 12.97
CA SER A 28 -23.82 -0.14 14.04
C SER A 28 -22.75 0.44 14.98
N GLY A 29 -22.17 1.60 14.62
CA GLY A 29 -20.99 2.15 15.30
C GLY A 29 -19.68 1.45 14.95
N ALA A 30 -19.68 0.52 13.99
CA ALA A 30 -18.46 -0.16 13.55
C ALA A 30 -17.44 0.82 12.95
N ARG A 31 -16.16 0.62 13.29
CA ARG A 31 -15.03 1.24 12.59
C ARG A 31 -14.59 0.33 11.43
N ILE A 32 -14.47 0.91 10.25
CA ILE A 32 -14.13 0.18 9.02
C ILE A 32 -12.77 0.62 8.46
N SER A 33 -12.04 -0.34 7.93
CA SER A 33 -10.81 -0.12 7.19
C SER A 33 -10.87 -0.93 5.91
N ILE A 34 -10.76 -0.25 4.77
CA ILE A 34 -10.84 -0.85 3.44
C ILE A 34 -9.48 -0.72 2.77
N ALA A 35 -8.99 -1.80 2.15
CA ALA A 35 -7.80 -1.77 1.31
C ALA A 35 -8.21 -2.12 -0.14
N THR A 36 -7.75 -1.35 -1.11
CA THR A 36 -8.09 -1.55 -2.53
C THR A 36 -6.90 -1.23 -3.44
N LYS A 37 -7.00 -1.68 -4.70
CA LYS A 37 -6.11 -1.32 -5.81
C LYS A 37 -6.87 -0.60 -6.93
N SER A 38 -8.14 -0.24 -6.70
CA SER A 38 -9.05 0.27 -7.72
C SER A 38 -9.80 1.52 -7.27
N ASP A 39 -10.50 2.14 -8.21
CA ASP A 39 -11.40 3.28 -7.98
C ASP A 39 -12.86 2.86 -7.78
N LEU A 40 -13.19 1.56 -7.75
CA LEU A 40 -14.58 1.10 -7.62
C LEU A 40 -15.20 1.54 -6.29
N VAL A 41 -14.39 1.65 -5.24
CA VAL A 41 -14.79 2.08 -3.89
C VAL A 41 -15.43 3.47 -3.88
N LEU A 42 -15.20 4.32 -4.90
CA LEU A 42 -15.85 5.63 -5.02
C LEU A 42 -17.37 5.55 -5.08
N ARG A 43 -17.96 4.45 -5.55
CA ARG A 43 -19.42 4.27 -5.57
C ARG A 43 -20.03 4.25 -4.16
N ASP A 44 -19.19 3.94 -3.17
CA ASP A 44 -19.55 3.73 -1.77
C ASP A 44 -19.08 4.91 -0.88
N LEU A 45 -18.56 5.99 -1.47
CA LEU A 45 -17.98 7.14 -0.75
C LEU A 45 -18.90 7.65 0.37
N ASP A 46 -20.14 8.03 0.04
CA ASP A 46 -21.08 8.61 1.01
C ASP A 46 -21.45 7.61 2.12
N LEU A 47 -21.53 6.32 1.76
CA LEU A 47 -21.82 5.26 2.72
C LEU A 47 -20.64 5.06 3.66
N ILE A 48 -19.41 5.02 3.14
CA ILE A 48 -18.18 4.91 3.92
C ILE A 48 -18.01 6.13 4.82
N ALA A 49 -18.32 7.34 4.33
CA ALA A 49 -18.28 8.58 5.10
C ALA A 49 -19.21 8.56 6.33
N SER A 50 -20.26 7.73 6.31
CA SER A 50 -21.19 7.60 7.45
C SER A 50 -20.64 6.79 8.62
N PHE A 51 -19.51 6.08 8.45
CA PHE A 51 -18.90 5.28 9.51
C PHE A 51 -17.94 6.10 10.37
N PRO A 52 -17.95 5.91 11.70
CA PRO A 52 -16.97 6.56 12.57
C PRO A 52 -15.55 6.04 12.26
N ASP A 53 -14.59 6.97 12.19
CA ASP A 53 -13.17 6.68 12.00
C ASP A 53 -12.86 5.82 10.74
N ALA A 54 -13.67 5.94 9.69
CA ALA A 54 -13.48 5.19 8.46
C ALA A 54 -12.10 5.45 7.84
N ARG A 55 -11.48 4.38 7.35
CA ARG A 55 -10.18 4.43 6.64
C ARG A 55 -10.26 3.71 5.30
N VAL A 56 -9.65 4.30 4.29
CA VAL A 56 -9.49 3.66 2.97
C VAL A 56 -8.04 3.76 2.53
N SER A 57 -7.47 2.62 2.14
CA SER A 57 -6.07 2.50 1.75
C SER A 57 -5.97 2.05 0.29
N TRP A 58 -5.09 2.67 -0.48
CA TRP A 58 -4.80 2.23 -1.86
C TRP A 58 -3.39 1.68 -1.95
N SER A 59 -3.26 0.48 -2.52
CA SER A 59 -1.94 -0.05 -2.85
C SER A 59 -1.43 0.53 -4.16
N ILE A 60 -0.27 1.21 -4.11
CA ILE A 60 0.41 1.81 -5.25
C ILE A 60 1.87 1.35 -5.21
N ASN A 61 2.21 0.35 -6.01
CA ASN A 61 3.56 -0.22 -6.08
C ASN A 61 4.40 0.33 -7.24
N THR A 62 3.79 1.10 -8.15
CA THR A 62 4.47 1.66 -9.32
C THR A 62 3.75 2.92 -9.79
N LEU A 63 4.49 3.80 -10.47
CA LEU A 63 3.96 4.87 -11.32
C LEU A 63 4.12 4.52 -12.82
N ASP A 64 4.82 3.43 -13.13
CA ASP A 64 5.02 2.92 -14.48
C ASP A 64 3.83 2.04 -14.91
N GLU A 65 3.11 2.51 -15.94
CA GLU A 65 1.93 1.82 -16.47
C GLU A 65 2.26 0.50 -17.17
N GLY A 66 3.46 0.35 -17.74
CA GLY A 66 3.90 -0.90 -18.35
C GLY A 66 4.14 -1.98 -17.30
N PHE A 67 4.85 -1.64 -16.22
CA PHE A 67 5.03 -2.54 -15.08
C PHE A 67 3.68 -2.86 -14.40
N ARG A 68 2.77 -1.89 -14.30
CA ARG A 68 1.41 -2.16 -13.80
C ARG A 68 0.74 -3.24 -14.64
N GLU A 69 0.71 -3.07 -15.97
CA GLU A 69 0.05 -4.00 -16.90
C GLU A 69 0.63 -5.42 -16.85
N ASP A 70 1.94 -5.52 -16.64
CA ASP A 70 2.64 -6.79 -16.49
C ASP A 70 2.30 -7.54 -15.19
N MET A 71 2.13 -6.82 -14.07
CA MET A 71 1.91 -7.41 -12.74
C MET A 71 0.45 -7.72 -12.47
N ASP A 72 -0.39 -6.68 -12.50
CA ASP A 72 -1.79 -6.74 -12.10
C ASP A 72 -2.63 -6.01 -13.16
N ARG A 73 -3.78 -6.58 -13.56
CA ARG A 73 -4.79 -5.84 -14.34
C ARG A 73 -5.53 -4.79 -13.47
N ALA A 74 -4.81 -4.09 -12.61
CA ALA A 74 -5.28 -2.99 -11.80
C ALA A 74 -5.68 -1.80 -12.69
N VAL A 75 -6.45 -0.87 -12.12
CA VAL A 75 -6.78 0.37 -12.83
C VAL A 75 -5.52 1.23 -13.02
N PRO A 76 -5.48 2.12 -14.03
CA PRO A 76 -4.41 3.10 -14.18
C PRO A 76 -4.08 3.82 -12.87
N VAL A 77 -2.80 4.09 -12.63
CA VAL A 77 -2.30 4.62 -11.35
C VAL A 77 -2.96 5.95 -11.01
N GLU A 78 -3.17 6.81 -12.01
CA GLU A 78 -3.87 8.08 -11.85
C GLU A 78 -5.31 7.94 -11.35
N ARG A 79 -6.02 6.86 -11.72
CA ARG A 79 -7.38 6.62 -11.21
C ARG A 79 -7.36 6.26 -9.73
N SER A 80 -6.35 5.51 -9.29
CA SER A 80 -6.18 5.18 -7.87
C SER A 80 -5.81 6.43 -7.06
N LEU A 81 -4.90 7.28 -7.55
CA LEU A 81 -4.54 8.56 -6.91
C LEU A 81 -5.73 9.52 -6.84
N GLU A 82 -6.51 9.65 -7.92
CA GLU A 82 -7.71 10.48 -7.95
C GLU A 82 -8.79 9.94 -7.00
N ALA A 83 -8.98 8.62 -6.93
CA ALA A 83 -9.91 8.03 -5.96
C ALA A 83 -9.48 8.34 -4.53
N MET A 84 -8.20 8.16 -4.20
CA MET A 84 -7.65 8.51 -2.89
C MET A 84 -7.87 9.99 -2.56
N ARG A 85 -7.60 10.90 -3.50
CA ARG A 85 -7.86 12.33 -3.36
C ARG A 85 -9.32 12.61 -2.99
N ARG A 86 -10.28 12.03 -3.70
CA ARG A 86 -11.71 12.25 -3.40
C ARG A 86 -12.13 11.79 -2.01
N PHE A 87 -11.58 10.67 -1.54
CA PHE A 87 -11.83 10.22 -0.17
C PHE A 87 -11.19 11.16 0.87
N HIS A 88 -9.96 11.60 0.61
CA HIS A 88 -9.28 12.57 1.47
C HIS A 88 -10.03 13.91 1.54
N ASP A 89 -10.44 14.45 0.39
CA ASP A 89 -11.21 15.69 0.30
C ASP A 89 -12.60 15.58 0.96
N ALA A 90 -13.16 14.37 1.05
CA ALA A 90 -14.39 14.07 1.79
C ALA A 90 -14.17 13.93 3.31
N GLY A 91 -12.96 14.15 3.83
CA GLY A 91 -12.63 14.02 5.24
C GLY A 91 -12.46 12.58 5.74
N ILE A 92 -12.39 11.61 4.83
CA ILE A 92 -12.14 10.20 5.16
C ILE A 92 -10.64 9.98 5.23
N ARG A 93 -10.17 9.28 6.27
CA ARG A 93 -8.74 9.03 6.43
C ARG A 93 -8.23 8.12 5.32
N THR A 94 -7.22 8.56 4.60
CA THR A 94 -6.63 7.79 3.50
C THR A 94 -5.18 7.40 3.77
N THR A 95 -4.82 6.22 3.26
CA THR A 95 -3.45 5.70 3.33
C THR A 95 -2.95 5.36 1.92
N CYS A 96 -1.79 5.88 1.55
CA CYS A 96 -1.04 5.38 0.39
C CYS A 96 -0.19 4.20 0.82
N PHE A 97 -0.53 3.01 0.36
CA PHE A 97 0.21 1.80 0.68
C PHE A 97 1.19 1.46 -0.45
N ILE A 98 2.46 1.80 -0.28
CA ILE A 98 3.53 1.43 -1.22
C ILE A 98 3.88 -0.04 -1.00
N SER A 99 3.02 -0.90 -1.54
CA SER A 99 3.07 -2.35 -1.35
C SER A 99 2.67 -3.14 -2.61
N PRO A 100 3.44 -4.19 -2.95
CA PRO A 100 4.80 -4.43 -2.46
C PRO A 100 5.80 -3.49 -3.14
N ASN A 101 6.87 -3.08 -2.44
CA ASN A 101 7.99 -2.38 -3.08
C ASN A 101 8.85 -3.38 -3.86
N PHE A 102 8.99 -3.21 -5.18
CA PHE A 102 9.80 -4.05 -6.05
C PHE A 102 11.23 -3.51 -6.19
N PRO A 103 12.27 -4.26 -5.77
CA PRO A 103 13.65 -3.78 -5.81
C PRO A 103 14.12 -3.30 -7.19
N GLY A 104 14.56 -2.05 -7.29
CA GLY A 104 15.03 -1.47 -8.56
C GLY A 104 13.93 -1.21 -9.61
N ILE A 105 12.65 -1.31 -9.22
CA ILE A 105 11.49 -1.00 -10.07
C ILE A 105 10.61 0.06 -9.41
N THR A 106 10.19 -0.17 -8.16
CA THR A 106 9.37 0.80 -7.42
C THR A 106 10.23 2.00 -7.02
N ASP A 107 9.79 3.21 -7.39
CA ASP A 107 10.34 4.45 -6.84
C ASP A 107 9.43 4.98 -5.71
N PRO A 108 9.74 4.65 -4.43
CA PRO A 108 8.90 5.09 -3.33
C PRO A 108 8.95 6.60 -3.10
N ARG A 109 10.03 7.30 -3.48
CA ARG A 109 10.14 8.75 -3.28
C ARG A 109 9.17 9.48 -4.20
N GLU A 110 9.15 9.10 -5.47
CA GLU A 110 8.20 9.67 -6.44
C GLU A 110 6.75 9.37 -6.03
N ILE A 111 6.45 8.15 -5.57
CA ILE A 111 5.10 7.83 -5.07
C ILE A 111 4.74 8.69 -3.85
N VAL A 112 5.67 8.91 -2.90
CA VAL A 112 5.44 9.82 -1.77
C VAL A 112 5.15 11.24 -2.26
N LEU A 113 5.93 11.78 -3.20
CA LEU A 113 5.69 13.12 -3.76
C LEU A 113 4.30 13.24 -4.39
N ARG A 114 3.82 12.21 -5.07
CA ARG A 114 2.49 12.17 -5.69
C ARG A 114 1.35 12.05 -4.66
N ALA A 115 1.60 11.41 -3.53
CA ALA A 115 0.58 11.04 -2.56
C ALA A 115 0.51 11.95 -1.32
N LYS A 116 1.59 12.65 -0.95
CA LYS A 116 1.71 13.32 0.35
C LYS A 116 0.65 14.38 0.64
N ASP A 117 0.05 14.97 -0.39
CA ASP A 117 -0.98 16.00 -0.27
C ASP A 117 -2.42 15.43 -0.33
N ILE A 118 -2.56 14.11 -0.47
CA ILE A 118 -3.85 13.41 -0.61
C ILE A 118 -3.99 12.21 0.31
N CYS A 119 -3.11 12.09 1.29
CA CYS A 119 -3.20 11.05 2.29
C CYS A 119 -2.76 11.52 3.67
N ASN A 120 -3.24 10.81 4.69
CA ASN A 120 -2.85 11.06 6.06
C ASN A 120 -1.71 10.13 6.50
N MET A 121 -1.43 9.08 5.72
CA MET A 121 -0.42 8.10 6.05
C MET A 121 0.14 7.43 4.79
N ILE A 122 1.43 7.12 4.80
CA ILE A 122 2.13 6.41 3.74
C ILE A 122 2.77 5.17 4.36
N TRP A 123 2.50 3.98 3.82
CA TRP A 123 3.09 2.74 4.28
C TRP A 123 4.10 2.21 3.29
N LEU A 124 5.27 1.80 3.77
CA LEU A 124 6.30 1.15 2.97
C LEU A 124 6.37 -0.33 3.35
N GLU A 125 6.10 -1.24 2.41
CA GLU A 125 6.21 -2.69 2.64
C GLU A 125 7.13 -3.35 1.62
N ASN A 126 7.94 -4.29 2.11
CA ASN A 126 8.88 -5.03 1.28
C ASN A 126 8.17 -6.10 0.44
N LEU A 127 8.67 -6.34 -0.77
CA LEU A 127 8.21 -7.48 -1.58
C LEU A 127 8.63 -8.79 -0.92
N ASN A 128 7.62 -9.57 -0.52
CA ASN A 128 7.78 -10.85 0.13
C ASN A 128 7.46 -12.00 -0.84
N LEU A 129 8.49 -12.73 -1.27
CA LEU A 129 8.35 -13.81 -2.25
C LEU A 129 8.13 -15.17 -1.56
N ARG A 130 6.91 -15.70 -1.66
CA ARG A 130 6.50 -17.00 -1.09
C ARG A 130 5.78 -17.85 -2.13
N GLY A 131 5.92 -19.18 -2.02
CA GLY A 131 5.21 -20.13 -2.88
C GLY A 131 5.47 -19.91 -4.38
N SER A 132 4.44 -20.12 -5.20
CA SER A 132 4.50 -19.93 -6.67
C SER A 132 4.79 -18.48 -7.07
N PHE A 133 4.39 -17.50 -6.26
CA PHE A 133 4.65 -16.10 -6.54
C PHE A 133 6.15 -15.78 -6.63
N LYS A 134 7.01 -16.53 -5.91
CA LYS A 134 8.47 -16.38 -6.03
C LYS A 134 8.95 -16.73 -7.43
N SER A 135 8.51 -17.86 -8.00
CA SER A 135 8.93 -18.25 -9.35
C SER A 135 8.40 -17.29 -10.41
N ASP A 136 7.17 -16.81 -10.24
CA ASP A 136 6.54 -15.89 -11.19
C ASP A 136 7.33 -14.56 -11.26
N ILE A 137 7.62 -13.96 -10.10
CA ILE A 137 8.39 -12.71 -10.05
C ILE A 137 9.82 -12.92 -10.54
N LEU A 138 10.53 -13.97 -10.11
CA LEU A 138 11.90 -14.20 -10.57
C LEU A 138 11.96 -14.51 -12.08
N GLY A 139 10.97 -15.20 -12.62
CA GLY A 139 10.82 -15.43 -14.06
C GLY A 139 10.57 -14.12 -14.82
N TYR A 140 9.66 -13.28 -14.32
CA TYR A 140 9.41 -11.94 -14.86
C TYR A 140 10.69 -11.10 -14.92
N ILE A 141 11.44 -11.06 -13.81
CA ILE A 141 12.70 -10.31 -13.75
C ILE A 141 13.71 -10.87 -14.77
N ALA A 142 13.85 -12.19 -14.88
CA ALA A 142 14.76 -12.80 -15.84
C ALA A 142 14.40 -12.48 -17.30
N GLU A 143 13.10 -12.40 -17.63
CA GLU A 143 12.63 -12.12 -18.99
C GLU A 143 12.67 -10.62 -19.33
N LYS A 144 12.08 -9.77 -18.46
CA LYS A 144 11.83 -8.36 -18.76
C LYS A 144 12.90 -7.42 -18.24
N ARG A 145 13.57 -7.78 -17.15
CA ARG A 145 14.54 -6.94 -16.43
C ARG A 145 15.81 -7.72 -16.07
N PRO A 146 16.52 -8.30 -17.07
CA PRO A 146 17.69 -9.15 -16.82
C PRO A 146 18.81 -8.41 -16.07
N ASP A 147 18.85 -7.07 -16.15
CA ASP A 147 19.72 -6.19 -15.38
C ASP A 147 19.53 -6.33 -13.86
N LEU A 148 18.32 -6.65 -13.40
CA LEU A 148 17.97 -6.78 -11.99
C LEU A 148 18.15 -8.20 -11.44
N VAL A 149 18.43 -9.21 -12.28
CA VAL A 149 18.61 -10.60 -11.83
C VAL A 149 19.65 -10.73 -10.70
N PRO A 150 20.85 -10.10 -10.77
CA PRO A 150 21.81 -10.16 -9.67
C PRO A 150 21.30 -9.54 -8.37
N LEU A 151 20.49 -8.49 -8.44
CA LEU A 151 19.87 -7.86 -7.28
C LEU A 151 18.88 -8.81 -6.62
N TYR A 152 17.96 -9.38 -7.39
CA TYR A 152 16.95 -10.30 -6.88
C TYR A 152 17.57 -11.61 -6.36
N ASP A 153 18.65 -12.12 -6.96
CA ASP A 153 19.41 -13.26 -6.42
C ASP A 153 19.97 -12.96 -5.03
N ARG A 154 20.62 -11.80 -4.86
CA ARG A 154 21.16 -11.36 -3.56
C ARG A 154 20.06 -11.29 -2.51
N ILE A 155 18.97 -10.58 -2.80
CA ILE A 155 17.88 -10.36 -1.84
C ILE A 155 17.17 -11.68 -1.48
N TYR A 156 16.77 -12.48 -2.48
CA TYR A 156 15.80 -13.56 -2.26
C TYR A 156 16.38 -14.98 -2.22
N ASN A 157 17.58 -15.20 -2.77
CA ASN A 157 18.25 -16.50 -2.70
C ASN A 157 19.38 -16.48 -1.66
N ARG A 158 20.16 -15.39 -1.62
CA ARG A 158 21.23 -15.22 -0.61
C ARG A 158 20.73 -14.61 0.70
N ARG A 159 19.49 -14.11 0.73
CA ARG A 159 18.84 -13.51 1.91
C ARG A 159 19.59 -12.30 2.44
N ASP A 160 20.14 -11.52 1.53
CA ASP A 160 20.82 -10.27 1.82
C ASP A 160 19.78 -9.18 2.13
N LEU A 161 19.91 -8.54 3.29
CA LEU A 161 18.99 -7.50 3.76
C LEU A 161 19.47 -6.09 3.41
N SER A 162 20.71 -5.93 2.92
CA SER A 162 21.33 -4.62 2.66
C SER A 162 20.46 -3.72 1.81
N TYR A 163 19.81 -4.23 0.76
CA TYR A 163 18.89 -3.44 -0.06
C TYR A 163 17.77 -2.77 0.76
N TRP A 164 17.16 -3.49 1.71
CA TRP A 164 16.08 -2.95 2.53
C TRP A 164 16.58 -2.00 3.61
N GLU A 165 17.79 -2.25 4.12
CA GLU A 165 18.48 -1.38 5.09
C GLU A 165 18.87 -0.05 4.44
N ASP A 166 19.45 -0.10 3.24
CA ASP A 166 19.80 1.07 2.43
C ASP A 166 18.54 1.88 2.07
N LEU A 167 17.46 1.19 1.68
CA LEU A 167 16.19 1.86 1.34
C LEU A 167 15.50 2.48 2.57
N ASP A 168 15.58 1.87 3.75
CA ASP A 168 15.09 2.46 5.00
C ASP A 168 15.83 3.76 5.31
N GLU A 169 17.17 3.74 5.25
CA GLU A 169 17.97 4.94 5.48
C GLU A 169 17.69 6.04 4.45
N GLU A 170 17.59 5.67 3.17
CA GLU A 170 17.23 6.60 2.10
C GLU A 170 15.87 7.24 2.34
N MET A 171 14.84 6.44 2.61
CA MET A 171 13.48 6.94 2.80
C MET A 171 13.35 7.78 4.07
N ARG A 172 14.11 7.45 5.13
CA ARG A 172 14.16 8.26 6.35
C ARG A 172 14.71 9.66 6.08
N ARG A 173 15.87 9.76 5.42
CA ARG A 173 16.47 11.04 5.03
C ARG A 173 15.55 11.84 4.12
N PHE A 174 14.98 11.18 3.12
CA PHE A 174 14.03 11.81 2.21
C PHE A 174 12.77 12.32 2.95
N SER A 175 12.22 11.55 3.90
CA SER A 175 11.08 12.00 4.70
C SER A 175 11.43 13.22 5.55
N GLU A 176 12.62 13.25 6.16
CA GLU A 176 13.12 14.43 6.89
C GLU A 176 13.19 15.66 5.97
N ASP A 177 13.74 15.53 4.77
CA ASP A 177 13.82 16.60 3.77
C ASP A 177 12.43 17.09 3.32
N GLN A 178 11.43 16.22 3.30
CA GLN A 178 10.04 16.55 2.99
C GLN A 178 9.24 17.06 4.20
N GLY A 179 9.83 17.10 5.40
CA GLY A 179 9.14 17.47 6.64
C GLY A 179 8.09 16.45 7.10
N LEU A 180 8.27 15.19 6.72
CA LEU A 180 7.39 14.07 7.05
C LEU A 180 7.97 13.28 8.22
N GLU A 181 7.11 12.93 9.18
CA GLU A 181 7.49 12.05 10.27
C GLU A 181 7.70 10.62 9.75
N TYR A 182 8.79 9.97 10.16
CA TYR A 182 9.13 8.60 9.76
C TYR A 182 9.19 7.68 10.97
N VAL A 183 8.32 6.68 11.01
CA VAL A 183 8.22 5.70 12.09
C VAL A 183 8.30 4.28 11.57
N THR A 184 8.49 3.32 12.48
CA THR A 184 8.67 1.91 12.14
C THR A 184 7.65 1.07 12.88
N ASN A 185 6.81 0.34 12.14
CA ASN A 185 5.72 -0.49 12.65
C ASN A 185 4.71 0.21 13.59
N ASP A 186 4.48 1.51 13.40
CA ASP A 186 3.47 2.28 14.15
C ASP A 186 2.53 2.99 13.18
N ASP A 187 1.30 2.48 13.07
CA ASP A 187 0.20 3.08 12.30
C ASP A 187 -0.86 3.76 13.19
N SER A 188 -0.46 4.19 14.39
CA SER A 188 -1.37 4.90 15.28
C SER A 188 -1.77 6.25 14.68
N MET A 189 -3.06 6.39 14.39
CA MET A 189 -3.64 7.61 13.82
C MET A 189 -4.16 8.52 14.94
N SER A 190 -3.25 9.17 15.63
CA SER A 190 -3.57 10.16 16.69
C SER A 190 -3.49 11.61 16.20
N ARG A 191 -2.94 11.84 15.01
CA ARG A 191 -2.67 13.18 14.46
C ARG A 191 -3.93 13.84 13.91
N PRO A 192 -4.00 15.18 13.82
CA PRO A 192 -5.07 15.90 13.12
C PRO A 192 -5.29 15.41 11.68
N PHE A 193 -6.46 15.69 11.09
CA PHE A 193 -6.74 15.30 9.70
C PHE A 193 -5.79 16.01 8.74
N ASP A 194 -5.67 17.33 8.85
CA ASP A 194 -4.90 18.18 7.94
C ASP A 194 -3.39 18.22 8.24
N ALA A 195 -2.91 17.37 9.14
CA ALA A 195 -1.48 17.27 9.40
C ALA A 195 -0.77 16.59 8.22
N PRO A 196 0.51 16.94 7.93
CA PRO A 196 1.30 16.19 6.95
C PRO A 196 1.31 14.69 7.27
N PRO A 197 1.31 13.81 6.25
CA PRO A 197 1.25 12.38 6.47
C PRO A 197 2.46 11.88 7.25
N ILE A 198 2.24 10.77 7.95
CA ILE A 198 3.31 9.98 8.55
C ILE A 198 3.74 8.86 7.58
N VAL A 199 5.05 8.64 7.45
CA VAL A 199 5.62 7.52 6.71
C VAL A 199 5.91 6.40 7.69
N VAL A 200 5.28 5.23 7.46
CA VAL A 200 5.41 4.04 8.31
C VAL A 200 6.15 2.96 7.56
N ASN A 201 7.30 2.56 8.08
CA ASN A 201 8.15 1.51 7.52
C ASN A 201 7.79 0.13 8.10
N TYR A 202 7.46 -0.82 7.20
CA TYR A 202 7.15 -2.23 7.48
C TYR A 202 8.14 -3.23 6.84
N PHE A 203 9.32 -2.80 6.36
CA PHE A 203 10.32 -3.68 5.73
C PHE A 203 10.74 -4.86 6.62
N TYR A 204 10.62 -4.74 7.95
CA TYR A 204 11.09 -5.73 8.92
C TYR A 204 9.99 -6.50 9.66
N HIS A 205 8.72 -6.39 9.25
CA HIS A 205 7.58 -7.01 9.97
C HIS A 205 7.71 -8.54 10.13
N GLU A 206 8.42 -9.22 9.21
CA GLU A 206 8.70 -10.66 9.31
C GLU A 206 9.54 -11.04 10.54
N ARG A 207 10.37 -10.12 11.05
CA ARG A 207 11.19 -10.34 12.26
C ARG A 207 10.34 -10.33 13.52
N ILE A 208 9.25 -9.56 13.54
CA ILE A 208 8.33 -9.43 14.68
C ILE A 208 7.58 -10.75 14.94
N ARG A 209 7.05 -11.38 13.87
CA ARG A 209 6.31 -12.66 13.96
C ARG A 209 7.14 -13.85 14.46
N LYS A 210 8.46 -13.79 14.37
CA LYS A 210 9.34 -14.84 14.92
C LYS A 210 9.57 -14.70 16.43
N SER A 211 9.45 -13.50 16.99
CA SER A 211 9.68 -13.28 18.44
C SER A 211 8.49 -13.70 19.31
N SER A 212 7.27 -13.77 18.75
CA SER A 212 6.07 -14.22 19.47
C SER A 212 5.91 -15.75 19.53
N ARG A 213 6.97 -16.49 19.18
CA ARG A 213 7.11 -17.94 19.37
C ARG A 213 8.34 -18.20 20.25
N SER A 214 8.29 -17.71 21.49
CA SER A 214 9.18 -18.10 22.58
C SER A 214 8.34 -18.53 23.77
#